data_AF-A0A7H4LU46-F1
#
_entry.id   AF-A0A7H4LU46-F1
#
_cell.length_a   1.000
_cell.length_b   1.000
_cell.length_c   1.000
_cell.angle_alpha   90.00
_cell.angle_beta   90.00
_cell.angle_gamma   90.00
#
_symmetry.space_group_name_H-M   'P 1'
#
loop_
_entity.id
_entity.type
_entity.pdbx_description
1 polymer ?
#
loop_
_entity_poly.entity_id
_entity_poly.type
_entity_poly.pdbx_seq_one_letter_code
_entity_poly.pdbx_strand_id
1 'polypeptide(L)'
;MKWVYVAEPASRPNADVVTAFPAPAKPWKPFVAGMLTMLALAGAAAGGWRATHPSDSGQMRFPARFSPLPTVLSAEQLQTLRQQSPSAETGIKQTQQQLAQLLQLKPDWALSYGTHLAQQALTLWPEQAKPLARQWQQQVSAAALPVENLSGWHQGMTQLQQLTNRLNALDEQKGRYITVSELKSAVFAITQSLSRTVPAEEQLRQLSAQPRNQPGSAAQQNQTEQHLQQLIARYAALKQKTAE
;
A
#
# COMPACT_ATOMS: atom_id res chain seq x y z
N MET A 1 -28.96 102.19 -34.39
CA MET A 1 -29.75 102.80 -33.28
C MET A 1 -31.10 102.08 -33.28
N LYS A 2 -31.39 101.21 -32.30
CA LYS A 2 -32.04 101.49 -31.00
C LYS A 2 -33.51 101.93 -31.16
N TRP A 3 -34.43 100.96 -30.90
CA TRP A 3 -35.87 100.92 -30.50
C TRP A 3 -36.81 102.06 -30.95
N VAL A 4 -38.12 101.91 -31.14
CA VAL A 4 -39.24 101.55 -30.23
C VAL A 4 -40.52 101.47 -31.13
N TYR A 5 -41.58 100.65 -30.92
CA TYR A 5 -42.83 100.88 -30.15
C TYR A 5 -43.86 99.82 -30.65
N VAL A 6 -44.37 98.85 -29.86
CA VAL A 6 -45.63 98.80 -29.04
C VAL A 6 -46.88 99.24 -29.85
N ALA A 7 -48.03 98.54 -29.99
CA ALA A 7 -48.92 97.84 -29.06
C ALA A 7 -49.80 96.78 -29.80
N GLU A 8 -50.22 95.67 -29.15
CA GLU A 8 -51.62 95.30 -28.75
C GLU A 8 -52.31 94.25 -29.67
N PRO A 9 -53.41 93.56 -29.28
CA PRO A 9 -53.59 92.67 -28.12
C PRO A 9 -54.28 91.30 -28.44
N ALA A 10 -54.34 90.46 -27.41
CA ALA A 10 -55.39 89.48 -27.04
C ALA A 10 -56.05 88.55 -28.08
N SER A 11 -55.94 87.23 -27.82
CA SER A 11 -57.09 86.32 -27.71
C SER A 11 -56.69 85.03 -26.96
N ARG A 12 -57.17 84.91 -25.71
CA ARG A 12 -57.51 83.63 -25.05
C ARG A 12 -58.98 83.31 -25.44
N PRO A 13 -59.60 82.16 -25.09
CA PRO A 13 -59.12 80.97 -24.36
C PRO A 13 -59.52 79.65 -25.09
N ASN A 14 -59.12 78.49 -24.55
CA ASN A 14 -60.08 77.44 -24.20
C ASN A 14 -59.38 76.40 -23.32
N ALA A 15 -59.93 76.27 -22.11
CA ALA A 15 -59.67 75.18 -21.20
C ALA A 15 -60.33 73.90 -21.75
N ASP A 16 -59.67 72.76 -21.58
CA ASP A 16 -60.13 71.67 -20.71
C ASP A 16 -59.18 70.47 -20.86
N VAL A 17 -58.43 70.14 -19.80
CA VAL A 17 -58.69 69.02 -18.86
C VAL A 17 -57.85 67.78 -19.19
N VAL A 18 -56.80 67.61 -18.37
CA VAL A 18 -56.33 66.37 -17.72
C VAL A 18 -56.21 65.10 -18.58
N THR A 19 -54.97 64.58 -18.76
CA THR A 19 -54.59 63.27 -18.17
C THR A 19 -53.07 63.01 -18.15
N ALA A 20 -52.62 62.54 -16.99
CA ALA A 20 -51.53 61.58 -16.73
C ALA A 20 -50.07 61.95 -17.03
N PHE A 21 -49.32 62.18 -15.96
CA PHE A 21 -47.87 61.99 -15.89
C PHE A 21 -47.46 60.57 -16.32
N PRO A 22 -46.42 60.38 -17.16
CA PRO A 22 -45.88 59.04 -17.39
C PRO A 22 -45.11 58.57 -16.15
N ALA A 23 -45.49 57.41 -15.63
CA ALA A 23 -44.80 56.74 -14.53
C ALA A 23 -43.38 56.31 -14.95
N PRO A 24 -42.36 56.42 -14.07
CA PRO A 24 -41.01 55.95 -14.37
C PRO A 24 -40.97 54.42 -14.38
N ALA A 25 -40.89 53.82 -15.56
CA ALA A 25 -40.66 52.38 -15.70
C ALA A 25 -39.25 52.03 -15.25
N LYS A 26 -39.13 51.21 -14.20
CA LYS A 26 -37.86 50.73 -13.63
C LYS A 26 -37.23 49.68 -14.56
N PRO A 27 -36.10 49.94 -15.25
CA PRO A 27 -35.57 49.04 -16.26
C PRO A 27 -34.63 48.00 -15.61
N TRP A 28 -35.16 47.11 -14.78
CA TRP A 28 -34.36 46.04 -14.17
C TRP A 28 -34.18 44.82 -15.10
N LYS A 29 -35.03 44.69 -16.12
CA LYS A 29 -34.98 43.59 -17.10
C LYS A 29 -33.68 43.54 -17.93
N PRO A 30 -33.13 44.64 -18.50
CA PRO A 30 -31.86 44.58 -19.23
C PRO A 30 -30.66 44.32 -18.31
N PHE A 31 -30.72 44.73 -17.03
CA PHE A 31 -29.66 44.48 -16.06
C PHE A 31 -29.55 42.99 -15.71
N VAL A 32 -30.69 42.33 -15.45
CA VAL A 32 -30.72 40.87 -15.18
C VAL A 32 -30.33 40.06 -16.42
N ALA A 33 -30.76 40.50 -17.62
CA ALA A 33 -30.37 39.87 -18.88
C ALA A 33 -28.85 39.99 -19.14
N GLY A 34 -28.25 41.14 -18.86
CA GLY A 34 -26.79 41.34 -18.93
C GLY A 34 -26.02 40.51 -17.90
N MET A 35 -26.56 40.37 -16.69
CA MET A 35 -25.92 39.58 -15.62
C MET A 35 -25.95 38.08 -15.91
N LEU A 36 -27.06 37.56 -16.45
CA LEU A 36 -27.17 36.16 -16.87
C LEU A 36 -26.25 35.81 -18.05
N THR A 37 -26.09 36.73 -19.01
CA THR A 37 -25.20 36.51 -20.15
C THR A 37 -23.72 36.52 -19.74
N MET A 38 -23.30 37.43 -18.87
CA MET A 38 -21.95 37.39 -18.29
C MET A 38 -21.70 36.14 -17.44
N LEU A 39 -22.69 35.67 -16.68
CA LEU A 39 -22.56 34.47 -15.86
C LEU A 39 -22.45 33.19 -16.72
N ALA A 40 -23.19 33.13 -17.83
CA ALA A 40 -23.09 32.04 -18.80
C ALA A 40 -21.74 32.05 -19.54
N LEU A 41 -21.25 33.22 -19.94
CA LEU A 41 -19.94 33.38 -20.58
C LEU A 41 -18.78 33.03 -19.62
N ALA A 42 -18.86 33.46 -18.36
CA ALA A 42 -17.88 33.10 -17.33
C ALA A 42 -17.93 31.60 -16.98
N GLY A 43 -19.12 31.01 -16.92
CA GLY A 43 -19.31 29.57 -16.71
C GLY A 43 -18.74 28.73 -17.85
N ALA A 44 -18.94 29.15 -19.09
CA ALA A 44 -18.39 28.47 -20.27
C ALA A 44 -16.86 28.61 -20.35
N ALA A 45 -16.31 29.78 -20.02
CA ALA A 45 -14.86 29.99 -19.98
C ALA A 45 -14.19 29.20 -18.83
N ALA A 46 -14.78 29.19 -17.63
CA ALA A 46 -14.29 28.41 -16.50
C ALA A 46 -14.44 26.90 -16.73
N GLY A 47 -15.53 26.45 -17.35
CA GLY A 47 -15.75 25.06 -17.74
C GLY A 47 -14.81 24.59 -18.85
N GLY A 48 -14.58 25.43 -19.87
CA GLY A 48 -13.61 25.18 -20.94
C GLY A 48 -12.17 25.13 -20.44
N TRP A 49 -11.81 25.98 -19.46
CA TRP A 49 -10.50 25.93 -18.82
C TRP A 49 -10.32 24.68 -17.95
N ARG A 50 -11.36 24.25 -17.21
CA ARG A 50 -11.33 23.00 -16.42
C ARG A 50 -11.26 21.73 -17.29
N ALA A 51 -11.86 21.76 -18.48
CA ALA A 51 -11.84 20.65 -19.42
C ALA A 51 -10.50 20.54 -20.19
N THR A 52 -9.82 21.67 -20.43
CA THR A 52 -8.54 21.72 -21.17
C THR A 52 -7.30 21.76 -20.26
N HIS A 53 -7.46 22.18 -19.01
CA HIS A 53 -6.43 22.08 -17.98
C HIS A 53 -6.86 21.02 -16.96
N PRO A 54 -6.58 19.72 -17.19
CA PRO A 54 -6.65 18.73 -16.14
C PRO A 54 -5.74 19.20 -15.00
N SER A 55 -6.36 19.77 -13.96
CA SER A 55 -5.68 20.24 -12.77
C SER A 55 -4.95 19.05 -12.16
N ASP A 56 -3.63 19.07 -12.30
CA ASP A 56 -2.65 18.43 -11.42
C ASP A 56 -3.14 17.12 -10.76
N SER A 57 -3.32 16.09 -11.57
CA SER A 57 -3.66 14.73 -11.10
C SER A 57 -2.44 13.98 -10.51
N GLY A 58 -1.46 14.75 -10.01
CA GLY A 58 -0.47 14.30 -9.04
C GLY A 58 -1.03 14.26 -7.62
N GLN A 59 -1.85 15.25 -7.22
CA GLN A 59 -2.24 15.42 -5.82
C GLN A 59 -3.35 14.45 -5.34
N MET A 60 -4.27 14.04 -6.23
CA MET A 60 -5.28 13.01 -5.91
C MET A 60 -4.75 11.56 -5.99
N ARG A 61 -3.50 11.36 -6.41
CA ARG A 61 -2.84 10.04 -6.42
C ARG A 61 -1.99 9.77 -5.17
N PHE A 62 -1.78 10.74 -4.28
CA PHE A 62 -1.04 10.50 -3.04
C PHE A 62 -1.77 9.59 -2.05
N PRO A 63 -3.08 9.76 -1.74
CA PRO A 63 -3.74 8.83 -0.83
C PRO A 63 -3.97 7.44 -1.47
N ALA A 64 -4.08 7.37 -2.80
CA ALA A 64 -4.27 6.11 -3.54
C ALA A 64 -2.98 5.29 -3.74
N ARG A 65 -1.80 5.87 -3.49
CA ARG A 65 -0.51 5.14 -3.53
C ARG A 65 -0.13 4.50 -2.21
N PHE A 66 -0.87 4.78 -1.14
CA PHE A 66 -0.94 3.89 0.00
C PHE A 66 -2.02 2.88 -0.32
N SER A 67 -1.76 1.90 -1.19
CA SER A 67 -2.72 0.84 -1.45
C SER A 67 -3.07 0.23 -0.10
N PRO A 68 -4.30 0.41 0.43
CA PRO A 68 -4.68 -0.36 1.61
C PRO A 68 -4.57 -1.80 1.15
N LEU A 69 -4.00 -2.65 2.01
CA LEU A 69 -4.11 -4.10 1.86
C LEU A 69 -5.54 -4.41 1.40
N PRO A 70 -5.73 -5.24 0.35
CA PRO A 70 -7.04 -5.45 -0.25
C PRO A 70 -8.03 -5.77 0.86
N THR A 71 -8.91 -4.81 1.14
CA THR A 71 -9.82 -4.91 2.27
C THR A 71 -10.92 -5.87 1.84
N VAL A 72 -10.97 -7.03 2.49
CA VAL A 72 -12.05 -7.99 2.25
C VAL A 72 -13.38 -7.31 2.53
N LEU A 73 -14.36 -7.55 1.65
CA LEU A 73 -15.72 -7.05 1.83
C LEU A 73 -16.25 -7.56 3.18
N SER A 74 -16.77 -6.65 4.01
CA SER A 74 -17.34 -7.01 5.29
C SER A 74 -18.58 -7.89 5.12
N ALA A 75 -18.98 -8.65 6.16
CA ALA A 75 -20.14 -9.53 6.10
C ALA A 75 -21.43 -8.79 5.65
N GLU A 76 -21.60 -7.54 6.08
CA GLU A 76 -22.71 -6.64 5.69
C GLU A 76 -22.65 -6.25 4.20
N GLN A 77 -21.46 -5.95 3.69
CA GLN A 77 -21.25 -5.65 2.27
C GLN A 77 -21.48 -6.87 1.39
N LEU A 78 -21.10 -8.06 1.86
CA LEU A 78 -21.38 -9.31 1.17
C LEU A 78 -22.88 -9.64 1.14
N GLN A 79 -23.62 -9.37 2.22
CA GLN A 79 -25.07 -9.57 2.25
C GLN A 79 -25.81 -8.61 1.31
N THR A 80 -25.42 -7.34 1.28
CA THR A 80 -25.99 -6.34 0.35
C THR A 80 -25.65 -6.65 -1.10
N LEU A 81 -24.41 -7.04 -1.41
CA LEU A 81 -24.05 -7.53 -2.76
C LEU A 81 -24.84 -8.78 -3.13
N ARG A 82 -25.03 -9.72 -2.20
CA ARG A 82 -25.82 -10.93 -2.45
C ARG A 82 -27.26 -10.61 -2.80
N GLN A 83 -27.86 -9.60 -2.18
CA GLN A 83 -29.21 -9.13 -2.51
C GLN A 83 -29.28 -8.50 -3.92
N GLN A 84 -28.20 -7.89 -4.39
CA GLN A 84 -28.09 -7.35 -5.75
C GLN A 84 -27.88 -8.43 -6.83
N SER A 85 -27.79 -9.71 -6.44
CA SER A 85 -27.69 -10.87 -7.33
C SER A 85 -26.65 -10.73 -8.47
N PRO A 86 -25.37 -10.43 -8.16
CA PRO A 86 -24.32 -10.37 -9.17
C PRO A 86 -24.20 -11.74 -9.88
N SER A 87 -23.80 -11.70 -11.15
CA SER A 87 -23.54 -12.93 -11.93
C SER A 87 -22.52 -13.80 -11.20
N ALA A 88 -22.96 -14.97 -10.73
CA ALA A 88 -22.11 -15.92 -10.02
C ALA A 88 -20.90 -16.35 -10.87
N GLU A 89 -21.09 -16.52 -12.18
CA GLU A 89 -20.01 -16.91 -13.09
C GLU A 89 -18.94 -15.82 -13.18
N THR A 90 -19.34 -14.56 -13.33
CA THR A 90 -18.40 -13.42 -13.41
C THR A 90 -17.70 -13.19 -12.08
N GLY A 91 -18.44 -13.23 -10.97
CA GLY A 91 -17.88 -13.03 -9.63
C GLY A 91 -16.89 -14.14 -9.22
N ILE A 92 -17.20 -15.41 -9.52
CA ILE A 92 -16.31 -16.54 -9.23
C ILE A 92 -15.05 -16.46 -10.11
N LYS A 93 -15.18 -16.18 -11.41
CA LYS A 93 -14.01 -16.01 -12.30
C LYS A 93 -13.11 -14.87 -11.81
N GLN A 94 -13.68 -13.72 -11.45
CA GLN A 94 -12.91 -12.60 -10.92
C GLN A 94 -12.23 -12.92 -9.58
N THR A 95 -12.94 -13.61 -8.68
CA THR A 95 -12.37 -14.05 -7.40
C THR A 95 -11.23 -15.06 -7.62
N GLN A 96 -11.38 -16.01 -8.54
CA GLN A 96 -10.31 -16.95 -8.90
C GLN A 96 -9.09 -16.22 -9.47
N GLN A 97 -9.29 -15.21 -10.33
CA GLN A 97 -8.22 -14.37 -10.84
C GLN A 97 -7.51 -13.61 -9.72
N GLN A 98 -8.26 -13.04 -8.76
CA GLN A 98 -7.68 -12.35 -7.60
C GLN A 98 -6.89 -13.29 -6.69
N LEU A 99 -7.41 -14.49 -6.41
CA LEU A 99 -6.70 -15.50 -5.63
C LEU A 99 -5.43 -15.99 -6.33
N ALA A 100 -5.49 -16.18 -7.65
CA ALA A 100 -4.32 -16.55 -8.44
C ALA A 100 -3.25 -15.44 -8.41
N GLN A 101 -3.66 -14.17 -8.50
CA GLN A 101 -2.75 -13.04 -8.33
C GLN A 101 -2.14 -13.04 -6.93
N LEU A 102 -2.93 -13.28 -5.87
CA LEU A 102 -2.45 -13.32 -4.49
C LEU A 102 -1.38 -14.38 -4.25
N LEU A 103 -1.56 -15.57 -4.84
CA LEU A 103 -0.58 -16.66 -4.75
C LEU A 103 0.71 -16.37 -5.55
N GLN A 104 0.69 -15.45 -6.51
CA GLN A 104 1.87 -15.03 -7.27
C GLN A 104 2.69 -13.93 -6.58
N LEU A 105 2.22 -13.35 -5.46
CA LEU A 105 3.01 -12.36 -4.73
C LEU A 105 4.30 -12.99 -4.21
N LYS A 106 5.39 -12.23 -4.29
CA LYS A 106 6.65 -12.64 -3.68
C LYS A 106 6.51 -12.67 -2.15
N PRO A 107 7.20 -13.60 -1.46
CA PRO A 107 7.16 -13.67 0.00
C PRO A 107 7.72 -12.41 0.66
N ASP A 108 8.66 -11.70 0.02
CA ASP A 108 9.23 -10.43 0.50
C ASP A 108 8.40 -9.18 0.14
N TRP A 109 7.21 -9.35 -0.45
CA TRP A 109 6.45 -8.22 -1.00
C TRP A 109 6.23 -7.10 0.02
N ALA A 110 5.81 -7.42 1.24
CA ALA A 110 5.54 -6.41 2.27
C ALA A 110 6.79 -5.58 2.62
N LEU A 111 7.95 -6.23 2.69
CA LEU A 111 9.23 -5.57 2.99
C LEU A 111 9.70 -4.70 1.81
N SER A 112 9.55 -5.21 0.59
CA SER A 112 9.88 -4.46 -0.63
C SER A 112 8.98 -3.23 -0.80
N TYR A 113 7.68 -3.39 -0.53
CA TYR A 113 6.70 -2.31 -0.62
C TYR A 113 6.96 -1.21 0.41
N GLY A 114 7.24 -1.56 1.67
CA GLY A 114 7.62 -0.57 2.68
C GLY A 114 8.92 0.17 2.33
N THR A 115 9.87 -0.51 1.69
CA THR A 115 11.10 0.13 1.18
C THR A 115 10.78 1.13 0.05
N HIS A 116 9.88 0.78 -0.86
CA HIS A 116 9.40 1.73 -1.87
C HIS A 116 8.66 2.93 -1.27
N LEU A 117 7.87 2.73 -0.21
CA LEU A 117 7.21 3.84 0.51
C LEU A 117 8.24 4.77 1.15
N ALA A 118 9.27 4.21 1.80
CA ALA A 118 10.37 4.99 2.35
C ALA A 118 11.12 5.78 1.26
N GLN A 119 11.40 5.17 0.11
CA GLN A 119 12.05 5.83 -1.03
C GLN A 119 11.17 6.91 -1.65
N GLN A 120 9.86 6.67 -1.75
CA GLN A 120 8.90 7.67 -2.21
C GLN A 120 8.90 8.87 -1.26
N ALA A 121 8.89 8.64 0.06
CA ALA A 121 8.99 9.71 1.05
C ALA A 121 10.31 10.48 0.92
N LEU A 122 11.44 9.81 0.70
CA LEU A 122 12.74 10.46 0.45
C LEU A 122 12.75 11.31 -0.83
N THR A 123 12.05 10.87 -1.87
CA THR A 123 11.96 11.62 -3.14
C THR A 123 11.15 12.90 -2.99
N LEU A 124 10.11 12.87 -2.14
CA LEU A 124 9.21 14.01 -1.91
C LEU A 124 9.75 14.96 -0.84
N TRP A 125 10.37 14.41 0.21
CA TRP A 125 10.87 15.14 1.38
C TRP A 125 12.29 14.68 1.74
N PRO A 126 13.31 15.10 0.98
CA PRO A 126 14.66 14.56 1.10
C PRO A 126 15.30 14.81 2.47
N GLU A 127 14.97 15.90 3.17
CA GLU A 127 15.51 16.17 4.51
C GLU A 127 14.67 15.53 5.62
N GLN A 128 13.34 15.63 5.54
CA GLN A 128 12.44 15.18 6.62
C GLN A 128 12.22 13.67 6.63
N ALA A 129 12.34 12.98 5.49
CA ALA A 129 12.11 11.54 5.41
C ALA A 129 13.37 10.68 5.67
N LYS A 130 14.56 11.28 5.79
CA LYS A 130 15.80 10.58 6.21
C LYS A 130 15.63 9.73 7.47
N PRO A 131 15.09 10.25 8.60
CA PRO A 131 14.89 9.44 9.80
C PRO A 131 13.90 8.29 9.56
N LEU A 132 12.83 8.53 8.81
CA LEU A 132 11.82 7.50 8.47
C LEU A 132 12.46 6.34 7.69
N ALA A 133 13.24 6.65 6.65
CA ALA A 133 13.90 5.63 5.84
C ALA A 133 14.94 4.83 6.65
N ARG A 134 15.73 5.50 7.50
CA ARG A 134 16.67 4.83 8.40
C ARG A 134 15.97 3.92 9.40
N GLN A 135 14.88 4.39 10.01
CA GLN A 135 14.10 3.60 10.95
C GLN A 135 13.53 2.35 10.28
N TRP A 136 12.97 2.50 9.08
CA TRP A 136 12.46 1.36 8.31
C TRP A 136 13.58 0.33 8.02
N GLN A 137 14.74 0.79 7.53
CA GLN A 137 15.87 -0.10 7.25
C GLN A 137 16.36 -0.83 8.51
N GLN A 138 16.41 -0.13 9.65
CA GLN A 138 16.77 -0.73 10.94
C GLN A 138 15.75 -1.78 11.38
N GLN A 139 14.44 -1.51 11.23
CA GLN A 139 13.38 -2.47 11.55
C GLN A 139 13.47 -3.72 10.67
N VAL A 140 13.67 -3.57 9.37
CA VAL A 140 13.83 -4.70 8.45
C VAL A 140 15.08 -5.52 8.80
N SER A 141 16.18 -4.86 9.13
CA SER A 141 17.44 -5.52 9.52
C SER A 141 17.33 -6.25 10.86
N ALA A 142 16.64 -5.65 11.84
CA ALA A 142 16.40 -6.26 13.15
C ALA A 142 15.39 -7.43 13.07
N ALA A 143 14.45 -7.36 12.14
CA ALA A 143 13.52 -8.45 11.86
C ALA A 143 14.18 -9.60 11.09
N ALA A 144 15.35 -9.43 10.48
CA ALA A 144 16.03 -10.50 9.73
C ALA A 144 16.70 -11.52 10.65
N LEU A 145 16.64 -12.80 10.29
CA LEU A 145 17.33 -13.89 11.01
C LEU A 145 18.83 -13.58 11.11
N PRO A 146 19.48 -13.59 12.29
CA PRO A 146 20.92 -13.33 12.42
C PRO A 146 21.77 -14.27 11.55
N VAL A 147 22.91 -13.78 11.04
CA VAL A 147 23.76 -14.55 10.11
C VAL A 147 24.35 -15.78 10.79
N GLU A 148 24.57 -15.70 12.10
CA GLU A 148 25.09 -16.76 12.94
C GLU A 148 24.18 -18.00 12.91
N ASN A 149 22.86 -17.77 12.88
CA ASN A 149 21.84 -18.81 12.86
C ASN A 149 21.71 -19.50 11.48
N LEU A 150 22.30 -18.94 10.41
CA LEU A 150 22.30 -19.59 9.10
C LEU A 150 23.29 -20.77 9.02
N SER A 151 24.23 -20.85 9.96
CA SER A 151 25.37 -21.77 9.86
C SER A 151 25.18 -23.11 10.59
N GLY A 152 24.27 -23.20 11.56
CA GLY A 152 24.15 -24.37 12.46
C GLY A 152 23.85 -25.67 11.73
N TRP A 153 22.92 -25.63 10.76
CA TRP A 153 22.60 -26.77 9.90
C TRP A 153 23.78 -27.21 9.04
N HIS A 154 24.43 -26.26 8.35
CA HIS A 154 25.59 -26.54 7.50
C HIS A 154 26.75 -27.13 8.31
N GLN A 155 27.02 -26.60 9.50
CA GLN A 155 28.02 -27.13 10.43
C GLN A 155 27.70 -28.57 10.84
N GLY A 156 26.45 -28.87 11.19
CA GLY A 156 26.05 -30.22 11.60
C GLY A 156 26.16 -31.22 10.45
N MET A 157 25.77 -30.82 9.23
CA MET A 157 25.94 -31.65 8.04
C MET A 157 27.42 -31.88 7.70
N THR A 158 28.27 -30.86 7.87
CA THR A 158 29.71 -30.99 7.68
C THR A 158 30.32 -31.97 8.69
N GLN A 159 29.92 -31.89 9.96
CA GLN A 159 30.36 -32.84 11.00
C GLN A 159 29.86 -34.26 10.73
N LEU A 160 28.63 -34.41 10.23
CA LEU A 160 28.09 -35.70 9.82
C LEU A 160 28.89 -36.30 8.66
N GLN A 161 29.22 -35.51 7.64
CA GLN A 161 30.06 -35.95 6.53
C GLN A 161 31.46 -36.36 7.01
N GLN A 162 32.05 -35.59 7.93
CA GLN A 162 33.35 -35.94 8.53
C GLN A 162 33.28 -37.26 9.29
N LEU A 163 32.20 -37.52 10.04
CA LEU A 163 31.98 -38.79 10.72
C LEU A 163 31.83 -39.93 9.72
N THR A 164 31.04 -39.77 8.66
CA THR A 164 30.90 -40.78 7.60
C THR A 164 32.24 -41.09 6.94
N ASN A 165 33.02 -40.07 6.58
CA ASN A 165 34.34 -40.27 5.98
C ASN A 165 35.30 -41.01 6.93
N ARG A 166 35.24 -40.70 8.23
CA ARG A 166 36.01 -41.42 9.25
C ARG A 166 35.59 -42.87 9.32
N LEU A 167 34.29 -43.17 9.36
CA LEU A 167 33.77 -44.54 9.40
C LEU A 167 34.19 -45.35 8.17
N ASN A 168 34.09 -44.76 6.97
CA ASN A 168 34.52 -45.42 5.73
C ASN A 168 36.03 -45.71 5.73
N ALA A 169 36.85 -44.79 6.26
CA ALA A 169 38.29 -45.00 6.37
C ALA A 169 38.68 -46.14 7.32
N LEU A 170 37.83 -46.50 8.30
CA LEU A 170 38.04 -47.68 9.15
C LEU A 170 37.86 -48.99 8.37
N ASP A 171 36.94 -49.00 7.41
CA ASP A 171 36.66 -50.17 6.58
C ASP A 171 37.79 -50.41 5.57
N GLU A 172 38.31 -49.34 4.97
CA GLU A 172 39.41 -49.39 4.00
C GLU A 172 40.78 -49.69 4.64
N GLN A 173 41.04 -49.19 5.86
CA GLN A 173 42.31 -49.36 6.55
C GLN A 173 42.18 -50.39 7.69
N LYS A 174 42.39 -51.67 7.36
CA LYS A 174 42.45 -52.77 8.32
C LYS A 174 43.36 -52.41 9.51
N GLY A 175 42.76 -52.04 10.65
CA GLY A 175 43.46 -51.77 11.91
C GLY A 175 43.14 -50.42 12.58
N ARG A 176 42.44 -49.49 11.92
CA ARG A 176 41.87 -48.33 12.62
C ARG A 176 40.49 -48.69 13.17
N TYR A 177 40.26 -48.30 14.43
CA TYR A 177 38.97 -48.47 15.11
C TYR A 177 38.52 -47.11 15.64
N ILE A 178 37.22 -46.87 15.63
CA ILE A 178 36.62 -45.79 16.41
C ILE A 178 36.11 -46.37 17.71
N THR A 179 36.41 -45.70 18.82
CA THR A 179 35.87 -46.11 20.11
C THR A 179 34.41 -45.69 20.23
N VAL A 180 33.62 -46.43 21.03
CA VAL A 180 32.23 -46.06 21.31
C VAL A 180 32.14 -44.67 21.93
N SER A 181 33.13 -44.27 22.75
CA SER A 181 33.21 -42.94 23.34
C SER A 181 33.40 -41.84 22.29
N GLU A 182 34.30 -42.02 21.32
CA GLU A 182 34.49 -41.07 20.22
C GLU A 182 33.26 -40.95 19.33
N LEU A 183 32.60 -42.07 19.02
CA LEU A 183 31.36 -42.06 18.24
C LEU A 183 30.26 -41.27 18.96
N LYS A 184 30.07 -41.53 20.26
CA LYS A 184 29.11 -40.78 21.08
C LYS A 184 29.43 -39.29 21.12
N SER A 185 30.69 -38.92 21.29
CA SER A 185 31.12 -37.52 21.26
C SER A 185 30.85 -36.86 19.90
N ALA A 186 31.10 -37.57 18.79
CA ALA A 186 30.81 -37.06 17.44
C ALA A 186 29.31 -36.87 17.22
N VAL A 187 28.48 -37.86 17.57
CA VAL A 187 27.02 -37.79 17.47
C VAL A 187 26.46 -36.65 18.33
N PHE A 188 26.98 -36.48 19.56
CA PHE A 188 26.61 -35.37 20.42
C PHE A 188 26.95 -34.02 19.82
N ALA A 189 28.16 -33.86 19.26
CA ALA A 189 28.56 -32.62 18.59
C ALA A 189 27.67 -32.29 17.39
N ILE A 190 27.35 -33.29 16.56
CA ILE A 190 26.43 -33.14 15.41
C ILE A 190 25.05 -32.71 15.91
N THR A 191 24.51 -33.41 16.90
CA THR A 191 23.18 -33.10 17.48
C THR A 191 23.15 -31.68 18.03
N GLN A 192 24.20 -31.27 18.73
CA GLN A 192 24.34 -29.93 19.27
C GLN A 192 24.45 -28.88 18.16
N SER A 193 25.11 -29.16 17.04
CA SER A 193 25.17 -28.24 15.92
C SER A 193 23.82 -28.09 15.23
N LEU A 194 23.11 -29.20 15.01
CA LEU A 194 21.80 -29.23 14.37
C LEU A 194 20.71 -28.61 15.24
N SER A 195 20.84 -28.68 16.58
CA SER A 195 19.87 -28.10 17.51
C SER A 195 20.01 -26.58 17.68
N ARG A 196 21.11 -25.96 17.23
CA ARG A 196 21.32 -24.50 17.31
C ARG A 196 20.29 -23.71 16.50
N THR A 197 19.87 -24.22 15.35
CA THR A 197 18.84 -23.58 14.53
C THR A 197 18.02 -24.66 13.86
N VAL A 198 16.79 -24.82 14.35
CA VAL A 198 15.83 -25.78 13.81
C VAL A 198 15.38 -25.29 12.42
N PRO A 199 15.55 -26.10 11.36
CA PRO A 199 15.06 -25.75 10.03
C PRO A 199 13.55 -25.46 10.02
N ALA A 200 13.11 -24.59 9.12
CA ALA A 200 11.71 -24.19 9.04
C ALA A 200 10.79 -25.40 8.75
N GLU A 201 11.26 -26.35 7.96
CA GLU A 201 10.55 -27.59 7.63
C GLU A 201 10.28 -28.44 8.88
N GLU A 202 11.26 -28.54 9.79
CA GLU A 202 11.10 -29.29 11.03
C GLU A 202 10.16 -28.56 12.01
N GLN A 203 10.18 -27.23 12.04
CA GLN A 203 9.20 -26.46 12.81
C GLN A 203 7.77 -26.67 12.29
N LEU A 204 7.58 -26.70 10.96
CA LEU A 204 6.29 -26.97 10.34
C LEU A 204 5.81 -28.40 10.61
N ARG A 205 6.72 -29.39 10.58
CA ARG A 205 6.41 -30.76 10.96
C ARG A 205 5.92 -30.84 12.41
N GLN A 206 6.63 -30.21 13.35
CA GLN A 206 6.22 -30.16 14.76
C GLN A 206 4.86 -29.51 14.93
N LEU A 207 4.63 -28.39 14.23
CA LEU A 207 3.34 -27.69 14.26
C LEU A 207 2.20 -28.57 13.71
N SER A 208 2.46 -29.35 12.66
CA SER A 208 1.46 -30.27 12.09
C SER A 208 1.13 -31.46 13.00
N ALA A 209 2.07 -31.88 13.84
CA ALA A 209 1.91 -33.00 14.76
C ALA A 209 1.18 -32.61 16.06
N GLN A 210 1.08 -31.31 16.38
CA GLN A 210 0.48 -30.82 17.61
C GLN A 210 -1.07 -30.74 17.51
N PRO A 211 -1.83 -31.29 18.47
CA PRO A 211 -3.28 -31.11 18.50
C PRO A 211 -3.64 -29.65 18.78
N ARG A 212 -4.52 -29.07 17.94
CA ARG A 212 -4.88 -27.64 17.98
C ARG A 212 -5.44 -27.18 19.34
N ASN A 213 -6.00 -28.10 20.13
CA ASN A 213 -6.69 -27.82 21.40
C ASN A 213 -5.79 -27.91 22.65
N GLN A 214 -4.48 -28.09 22.51
CA GLN A 214 -3.58 -28.14 23.67
C GLN A 214 -3.12 -26.75 24.12
N PRO A 215 -2.99 -26.52 25.45
CA PRO A 215 -2.37 -25.31 25.96
C PRO A 215 -0.92 -25.22 25.47
N GLY A 216 -0.59 -24.15 24.73
CA GLY A 216 0.73 -23.92 24.13
C GLY A 216 0.78 -23.95 22.60
N SER A 217 -0.26 -24.47 21.92
CA SER A 217 -0.32 -24.53 20.45
C SER A 217 -0.21 -23.14 19.79
N ALA A 218 -0.89 -22.14 20.36
CA ALA A 218 -0.83 -20.76 19.87
C ALA A 218 0.55 -20.13 20.02
N ALA A 219 1.28 -20.44 21.09
CA ALA A 219 2.63 -19.93 21.29
C ALA A 219 3.60 -20.51 20.25
N GLN A 220 3.50 -21.81 19.96
CA GLN A 220 4.31 -22.48 18.94
C GLN A 220 3.99 -21.98 17.52
N GLN A 221 2.72 -21.70 17.22
CA GLN A 221 2.31 -21.04 15.97
C GLN A 221 3.00 -19.69 15.82
N ASN A 222 2.91 -18.83 16.83
CA ASN A 222 3.53 -17.50 16.81
C ASN A 222 5.06 -17.58 16.66
N GLN A 223 5.71 -18.52 17.34
CA GLN A 223 7.16 -18.74 17.21
C GLN A 223 7.55 -19.17 15.79
N THR A 224 6.78 -20.08 15.19
CA THR A 224 7.01 -20.55 13.82
C THR A 224 6.79 -19.41 12.82
N GLU A 225 5.72 -18.62 13.00
CA GLU A 225 5.44 -17.46 12.16
C GLU A 225 6.56 -16.42 12.25
N GLN A 226 7.03 -16.10 13.46
CA GLN A 226 8.15 -15.18 13.66
C GLN A 226 9.43 -15.68 12.97
N HIS A 227 9.76 -16.96 13.08
CA HIS A 227 10.93 -17.52 12.42
C HIS A 227 10.81 -17.46 10.88
N LEU A 228 9.63 -17.74 10.33
CA LEU A 228 9.37 -17.58 8.90
C LEU A 228 9.50 -16.13 8.45
N GLN A 229 8.95 -15.18 9.21
CA GLN A 229 9.11 -13.74 8.95
C GLN A 229 10.59 -13.33 8.98
N GLN A 230 11.38 -13.86 9.91
CA GLN A 230 12.82 -13.62 9.99
C GLN A 230 13.59 -14.15 8.78
N LEU A 231 13.22 -15.34 8.28
CA LEU A 231 13.77 -15.90 7.05
C LEU A 231 13.42 -15.05 5.82
N ILE A 232 12.17 -14.60 5.72
CA ILE A 232 11.71 -13.70 4.64
C ILE A 232 12.48 -12.39 4.68
N ALA A 233 12.66 -11.80 5.86
CA ALA A 233 13.43 -10.57 6.03
C ALA A 233 14.91 -10.74 5.68
N ARG A 234 15.52 -11.86 6.06
CA ARG A 234 16.90 -12.19 5.65
C ARG A 234 17.01 -12.37 4.14
N TYR A 235 16.08 -13.06 3.51
CA TYR A 235 16.03 -13.21 2.06
C TYR A 235 15.91 -11.86 1.34
N ALA A 236 15.02 -10.98 1.82
CA ALA A 236 14.86 -9.63 1.28
C ALA A 236 16.16 -8.81 1.40
N ALA A 237 16.84 -8.88 2.56
CA ALA A 237 18.10 -8.20 2.78
C ALA A 237 19.23 -8.71 1.86
N LEU A 238 19.30 -10.03 1.63
CA LEU A 238 20.29 -10.61 0.71
C LEU A 238 20.07 -10.17 -0.74
N LYS A 239 18.80 -10.09 -1.17
CA LYS A 239 18.43 -9.60 -2.49
C LYS A 239 18.79 -8.13 -2.70
N GLN A 240 18.62 -7.28 -1.69
CA GLN A 240 19.05 -5.88 -1.74
C GLN A 240 20.57 -5.75 -1.87
N LYS A 241 21.33 -6.55 -1.09
CA LYS A 241 22.80 -6.57 -1.18
C LYS A 241 23.33 -7.00 -2.55
N THR A 242 22.58 -7.81 -3.29
CA THR A 242 22.97 -8.27 -4.63
C THR A 242 22.64 -7.25 -5.73
N ALA A 243 21.80 -6.25 -5.42
CA ALA A 243 21.39 -5.22 -6.36
C ALA A 243 22.27 -3.95 -6.30
N GLU A 244 23.13 -3.82 -5.29
CA GLU A 244 24.20 -2.82 -5.20
C GLU A 244 25.48 -3.31 -5.88
#